data_AF-A0A067M6K8-F1
#
_entry.id   AF-A0A067M6K8-F1
#
_cell.length_a   1.000
_cell.length_b   1.000
_cell.length_c   1.000
_cell.angle_alpha   90.00
_cell.angle_beta   90.00
_cell.angle_gamma   90.00
#
_symmetry.space_group_name_H-M   'P 1'
#
loop_
_entity.id
_entity.type
_entity.pdbx_description
1 polymer ?
#
loop_
_entity_poly.entity_id
_entity_poly.type
_entity_poly.pdbx_seq_one_letter_code
_entity_poly.pdbx_strand_id
1 'polypeptide(L)'
;MSGEDESAYFVPVVVSDGREILDRAGKRSLVFDTVFHPSINDRGSKDADYRTFITEIALERIEEKSGLVLGREISTPNISSKGPLTPRTVLVPYFPSNDTQSSITGKPLVEEIDSKPAVTTTAEQTPQWRRDSPGEKGVKGRIIVEVPKLTRTLHSQSTLDIEPNRIILHIPGVYALDIPLDNSGGDHEIDVNEARAQWIVEDKKLVVTW
;
A
#
# COMPACT_ATOMS: atom_id res chain seq x y z
N MET A 1 22.69 0.01 29.06
CA MET A 1 23.01 -0.36 27.67
C MET A 1 21.74 -0.17 26.89
N SER A 2 21.58 1.02 26.31
CA SER A 2 20.42 1.36 25.50
C SER A 2 20.62 0.67 24.15
N GLY A 3 19.85 -0.40 23.90
CA GLY A 3 19.82 -1.01 22.57
C GLY A 3 19.18 -0.01 21.63
N GLU A 4 19.98 0.52 20.71
CA GLU A 4 19.45 1.16 19.51
C GLU A 4 18.55 0.12 18.82
N ASP A 5 17.30 0.49 18.54
CA ASP A 5 16.40 -0.34 17.74
C ASP A 5 17.10 -0.61 16.40
N GLU A 6 17.69 -1.80 16.26
CA GLU A 6 18.14 -2.32 14.97
C GLU A 6 16.94 -2.23 14.05
N SER A 7 17.00 -1.32 13.07
CA SER A 7 15.98 -1.20 12.06
C SER A 7 15.86 -2.55 11.34
N ALA A 8 14.87 -3.36 11.74
CA ALA A 8 14.68 -4.68 11.17
C ALA A 8 14.52 -4.53 9.66
N TYR A 9 15.43 -5.13 8.90
CA TYR A 9 15.43 -5.03 7.44
C TYR A 9 14.18 -5.75 6.91
N PHE A 10 13.18 -4.97 6.54
CA PHE A 10 11.88 -5.47 6.08
C PHE A 10 11.85 -5.58 4.55
N VAL A 11 11.53 -6.78 4.04
CA VAL A 11 11.32 -7.02 2.61
C VAL A 11 9.86 -7.43 2.38
N PRO A 12 9.05 -6.57 1.73
CA PRO A 12 7.70 -6.94 1.31
C PRO A 12 7.74 -8.10 0.30
N VAL A 13 6.87 -9.07 0.50
CA VAL A 13 6.68 -10.20 -0.41
C VAL A 13 5.21 -10.54 -0.54
N VAL A 14 4.78 -10.88 -1.74
CA VAL A 14 3.45 -11.42 -2.00
C VAL A 14 3.56 -12.87 -2.40
N VAL A 15 2.77 -13.73 -1.74
CA VAL A 15 2.75 -15.17 -1.99
C VAL A 15 1.46 -15.56 -2.70
N SER A 16 1.58 -16.39 -3.73
CA SER A 16 0.44 -16.97 -4.43
C SER A 16 -0.35 -17.98 -3.60
N ASP A 17 -1.48 -18.43 -4.12
CA ASP A 17 -2.07 -19.69 -3.65
C ASP A 17 -1.29 -20.86 -4.28
N GLY A 18 -1.33 -22.03 -3.64
CA GLY A 18 -0.64 -23.22 -4.12
C GLY A 18 -1.33 -23.79 -5.35
N ARG A 19 -0.57 -24.04 -6.43
CA ARG A 19 -1.06 -24.69 -7.66
C ARG A 19 -0.49 -26.10 -7.80
N GLU A 20 -1.35 -27.09 -8.01
CA GLU A 20 -0.92 -28.45 -8.30
C GLU A 20 -0.49 -28.57 -9.77
N ILE A 21 0.71 -29.11 -10.00
CA ILE A 21 1.29 -29.33 -11.32
C ILE A 21 1.94 -30.71 -11.34
N LEU A 22 1.91 -31.39 -12.50
CA LEU A 22 2.71 -32.59 -12.72
C LEU A 22 4.13 -32.22 -13.13
N ASP A 23 5.13 -32.80 -12.48
CA ASP A 23 6.51 -32.66 -12.90
C ASP A 23 6.82 -33.46 -14.18
N ARG A 24 8.08 -33.41 -14.63
CA ARG A 24 8.51 -34.15 -15.82
C ARG A 24 8.44 -35.68 -15.65
N ALA A 25 8.42 -36.17 -14.42
CA ALA A 25 8.27 -37.59 -14.09
C ALA A 25 6.79 -37.98 -13.85
N GLY A 26 5.84 -37.07 -14.05
CA GLY A 26 4.42 -37.30 -13.84
C GLY A 26 3.99 -37.28 -12.37
N LYS A 27 4.85 -36.86 -11.44
CA LYS A 27 4.52 -36.76 -10.01
C LYS A 27 3.90 -35.41 -9.70
N ARG A 28 2.90 -35.40 -8.81
CA ARG A 28 2.29 -34.17 -8.32
C ARG A 28 3.30 -33.32 -7.56
N SER A 29 3.33 -32.05 -7.88
CA SER A 29 4.13 -31.00 -7.27
C SER A 29 3.21 -29.83 -6.93
N LEU A 30 3.43 -29.19 -5.79
CA LEU A 30 2.75 -27.95 -5.42
C LEU A 30 3.68 -26.77 -5.73
N VAL A 31 3.18 -25.75 -6.41
CA VAL A 31 3.96 -24.59 -6.81
C VAL A 31 3.36 -23.32 -6.21
N PHE A 32 4.23 -22.46 -5.71
CA PHE A 32 3.90 -21.12 -5.24
C PHE A 32 4.77 -20.11 -6.00
N ASP A 33 4.22 -18.94 -6.30
CA ASP A 33 4.97 -17.79 -6.77
C ASP A 33 5.13 -16.80 -5.62
N THR A 34 6.36 -16.40 -5.35
CA THR A 34 6.69 -15.34 -4.39
C THR A 34 7.22 -14.13 -5.15
N VAL A 35 6.52 -13.01 -5.04
CA VAL A 35 6.79 -11.79 -5.81
C VAL A 35 7.41 -10.74 -4.89
N PHE A 36 8.54 -10.20 -5.32
CA PHE A 36 9.28 -9.15 -4.65
C PHE A 36 9.39 -7.91 -5.55
N HIS A 37 9.70 -6.76 -4.96
CA HIS A 37 9.99 -5.56 -5.73
C HIS A 37 11.28 -5.72 -6.55
N PRO A 38 11.35 -5.26 -7.82
CA PRO A 38 12.51 -5.46 -8.70
C PRO A 38 13.85 -4.93 -8.16
N SER A 39 13.84 -3.98 -7.23
CA SER A 39 15.06 -3.40 -6.63
C SER A 39 15.95 -4.44 -5.94
N ILE A 40 15.41 -5.58 -5.50
CA ILE A 40 16.20 -6.63 -4.85
C ILE A 40 17.10 -7.40 -5.82
N ASN A 41 16.82 -7.33 -7.13
CA ASN A 41 17.45 -8.18 -8.13
C ASN A 41 18.94 -7.87 -8.31
N ASP A 42 19.33 -6.59 -8.25
CA ASP A 42 20.73 -6.19 -8.41
C ASP A 42 21.62 -6.79 -7.32
N ARG A 43 21.15 -6.74 -6.06
CA ARG A 43 21.84 -7.35 -4.93
C ARG A 43 21.73 -8.88 -4.97
N GLY A 44 20.55 -9.44 -5.20
CA GLY A 44 20.32 -10.88 -5.27
C GLY A 44 21.17 -11.58 -6.32
N SER A 45 21.43 -10.94 -7.45
CA SER A 45 22.29 -11.55 -8.48
C SER A 45 23.76 -11.65 -8.06
N LYS A 46 24.24 -10.79 -7.15
CA LYS A 46 25.66 -10.66 -6.79
C LYS A 46 26.00 -11.29 -5.43
N ASP A 47 25.08 -11.19 -4.47
CA ASP A 47 25.30 -11.53 -3.06
C ASP A 47 24.59 -12.87 -2.73
N ALA A 48 25.38 -13.90 -2.43
CA ALA A 48 24.88 -15.24 -2.12
C ALA A 48 24.13 -15.31 -0.79
N ASP A 49 24.59 -14.55 0.21
CA ASP A 49 23.96 -14.50 1.52
C ASP A 49 22.61 -13.78 1.42
N TYR A 50 22.56 -12.70 0.63
CA TYR A 50 21.29 -12.02 0.34
C TYR A 50 20.31 -12.90 -0.44
N ARG A 51 20.76 -13.73 -1.39
CA ARG A 51 19.85 -14.71 -2.04
C ARG A 51 19.27 -15.70 -1.06
N THR A 52 20.10 -16.21 -0.17
CA THR A 52 19.67 -17.15 0.88
C THR A 52 18.64 -16.47 1.78
N PHE A 53 18.92 -15.24 2.22
CA PHE A 53 17.99 -14.42 2.99
C PHE A 53 16.63 -14.22 2.29
N ILE A 54 16.62 -13.83 1.01
CA ILE A 54 15.38 -13.67 0.23
C ILE A 54 14.64 -15.00 0.08
N THR A 55 15.37 -16.10 -0.07
CA THR A 55 14.78 -17.45 -0.18
C THR A 55 14.14 -17.89 1.14
N GLU A 56 14.76 -17.63 2.29
CA GLU A 56 14.16 -17.93 3.59
C GLU A 56 12.89 -17.10 3.82
N ILE A 57 12.91 -15.80 3.49
CA ILE A 57 11.69 -14.97 3.54
C ILE A 57 10.57 -15.58 2.68
N ALA A 58 10.89 -16.06 1.49
CA ALA A 58 9.90 -16.70 0.62
C ALA A 58 9.32 -17.98 1.26
N LEU A 59 10.15 -18.83 1.84
CA LEU A 59 9.72 -20.07 2.49
C LEU A 59 8.85 -19.81 3.72
N GLU A 60 9.30 -18.94 4.64
CA GLU A 60 8.56 -18.58 5.84
C GLU A 60 7.15 -18.06 5.50
N ARG A 61 7.04 -17.23 4.46
CA ARG A 61 5.76 -16.64 4.05
C ARG A 61 4.85 -17.63 3.34
N ILE A 62 5.41 -18.62 2.64
CA ILE A 62 4.61 -19.74 2.12
C ILE A 62 4.07 -20.58 3.27
N GLU A 63 4.90 -20.90 4.28
CA GLU A 63 4.48 -21.67 5.45
C GLU A 63 3.40 -20.94 6.24
N GLU A 64 3.58 -19.65 6.51
CA GLU A 64 2.58 -18.80 7.19
C GLU A 64 1.25 -18.78 6.44
N LYS A 65 1.28 -18.59 5.11
CA LYS A 65 0.05 -18.50 4.31
C LYS A 65 -0.65 -19.84 4.09
N SER A 66 0.12 -20.91 3.90
CA SER A 66 -0.42 -22.23 3.52
C SER A 66 -0.62 -23.20 4.68
N GLY A 67 0.02 -22.95 5.82
CA GLY A 67 0.09 -23.88 6.96
C GLY A 67 0.96 -25.12 6.70
N LEU A 68 1.70 -25.16 5.58
CA LEU A 68 2.62 -26.25 5.26
C LEU A 68 3.93 -26.09 6.03
N VAL A 69 4.65 -27.19 6.19
CA VAL A 69 6.04 -27.20 6.67
C VAL A 69 6.94 -27.60 5.50
N LEU A 70 7.85 -26.70 5.10
CA LEU A 70 8.73 -26.88 3.96
C LEU A 70 10.11 -27.36 4.42
N GLY A 71 10.70 -28.30 3.68
CA GLY A 71 12.09 -28.69 3.90
C GLY A 71 13.05 -27.55 3.55
N ARG A 72 14.18 -27.45 4.26
CA ARG A 72 15.26 -26.48 3.98
C ARG A 72 16.39 -27.05 3.11
N GLU A 73 16.18 -28.23 2.55
CA GLU A 73 17.06 -28.80 1.53
C GLU A 73 16.69 -28.22 0.15
N ILE A 74 17.24 -27.04 -0.14
CA ILE A 74 16.86 -26.23 -1.30
C ILE A 74 17.76 -26.53 -2.49
N SER A 75 17.16 -26.67 -3.67
CA SER A 75 17.87 -26.67 -4.94
C SER A 75 17.29 -25.60 -5.88
N THR A 76 18.15 -24.89 -6.59
CA THR A 76 17.76 -23.85 -7.56
C THR A 76 17.88 -24.39 -8.98
N PRO A 77 16.80 -24.95 -9.58
CA PRO A 77 16.84 -25.44 -10.95
C PRO A 77 17.10 -24.30 -11.93
N ASN A 78 17.83 -24.57 -13.02
CA ASN A 78 18.07 -23.59 -14.08
C ASN A 78 16.84 -23.43 -15.00
N ILE A 79 15.77 -22.87 -14.44
CA ILE A 79 14.51 -22.53 -15.10
C ILE A 79 14.04 -21.17 -14.59
N SER A 80 13.34 -20.39 -15.41
CA SER A 80 12.81 -19.10 -14.99
C SER A 80 11.57 -19.22 -14.10
N SER A 81 10.73 -20.23 -14.33
CA SER A 81 9.53 -20.51 -13.56
C SER A 81 9.04 -21.95 -13.77
N LYS A 82 8.32 -22.49 -12.79
CA LYS A 82 7.69 -23.81 -12.87
C LYS A 82 6.25 -23.67 -13.37
N GLY A 83 6.08 -23.70 -14.69
CA GLY A 83 4.78 -23.48 -15.34
C GLY A 83 4.51 -22.00 -15.65
N PRO A 84 3.36 -21.67 -16.24
CA PRO A 84 3.03 -20.30 -16.62
C PRO A 84 2.82 -19.40 -15.40
N LEU A 85 3.33 -18.17 -15.47
CA LEU A 85 3.13 -17.14 -14.45
C LEU A 85 1.79 -16.44 -14.69
N THR A 86 0.94 -16.40 -13.67
CA THR A 86 -0.34 -15.67 -13.71
C THR A 86 -0.13 -14.23 -13.26
N PRO A 87 -0.59 -13.21 -14.01
CA PRO A 87 -0.60 -11.83 -13.54
C PRO A 87 -1.35 -11.72 -12.21
N ARG A 88 -0.83 -10.91 -11.29
CA ARG A 88 -1.43 -10.67 -9.98
C ARG A 88 -1.43 -9.18 -9.67
N THR A 89 -2.57 -8.70 -9.22
CA THR A 89 -2.70 -7.37 -8.63
C THR A 89 -2.59 -7.52 -7.12
N VAL A 90 -1.77 -6.67 -6.51
CA VAL A 90 -1.50 -6.72 -5.07
C VAL A 90 -1.69 -5.34 -4.51
N LEU A 91 -2.40 -5.25 -3.38
CA LEU A 91 -2.49 -4.01 -2.63
C LEU A 91 -1.18 -3.84 -1.88
N VAL A 92 -0.34 -2.93 -2.36
CA VAL A 92 0.88 -2.55 -1.66
C VAL A 92 0.48 -1.46 -0.67
N PRO A 93 0.70 -1.65 0.64
CA PRO A 93 0.51 -0.58 1.61
C PRO A 93 1.36 0.62 1.20
N TYR A 94 0.74 1.80 1.14
CA TYR A 94 1.48 3.02 0.84
C TYR A 94 2.36 3.36 2.03
N PHE A 95 3.67 3.18 1.86
CA PHE A 95 4.66 3.72 2.78
C PHE A 95 5.12 5.05 2.19
N PRO A 96 4.91 6.20 2.86
CA PRO A 96 5.47 7.46 2.40
C PRO A 96 6.99 7.35 2.46
N SER A 97 7.64 7.16 1.32
CA SER A 97 9.09 7.15 1.23
C SER A 97 9.64 8.50 1.65
N ASN A 98 10.50 8.54 2.66
CA ASN A 98 11.43 9.66 2.89
C ASN A 98 12.57 9.62 1.85
N ASP A 99 12.25 9.54 0.56
CA ASP A 99 13.25 9.54 -0.51
C ASP A 99 13.63 10.99 -0.88
N THR A 100 14.40 11.59 0.02
CA THR A 100 15.45 12.54 -0.39
C THR A 100 16.77 11.79 -0.35
N GLN A 101 17.08 11.01 -1.40
CA GLN A 101 18.43 10.91 -2.00
C GLN A 101 18.52 9.88 -3.14
N SER A 102 18.63 10.41 -4.35
CA SER A 102 19.60 9.99 -5.38
C SER A 102 19.38 8.69 -6.15
N SER A 103 18.87 8.80 -7.39
CA SER A 103 19.71 8.60 -8.58
C SER A 103 18.95 8.90 -9.88
N ILE A 104 19.10 10.11 -10.43
CA ILE A 104 18.86 10.37 -11.85
C ILE A 104 20.17 10.89 -12.43
N THR A 105 20.98 9.98 -12.98
CA THR A 105 22.04 10.31 -13.92
C THR A 105 21.42 10.45 -15.31
N GLY A 106 21.26 11.69 -15.78
CA GLY A 106 20.76 11.92 -17.15
C GLY A 106 20.45 13.36 -17.55
N LYS A 107 21.50 14.21 -17.59
CA LYS A 107 21.59 15.56 -18.21
C LYS A 107 20.94 16.73 -17.44
N PRO A 108 21.67 17.86 -17.26
CA PRO A 108 21.14 19.04 -16.59
C PRO A 108 20.36 19.89 -17.59
N LEU A 109 19.15 20.31 -17.24
CA LEU A 109 18.55 21.51 -17.80
C LEU A 109 17.95 22.30 -16.63
N VAL A 110 18.86 22.98 -15.94
CA VAL A 110 18.52 24.09 -15.04
C VAL A 110 18.06 25.22 -15.95
N GLU A 111 16.80 25.61 -15.83
CA GLU A 111 16.38 26.96 -16.17
C GLU A 111 16.30 27.72 -14.84
N GLU A 112 17.29 28.59 -14.62
CA GLU A 112 17.31 29.58 -13.56
C GLU A 112 16.09 30.49 -13.71
N ILE A 113 15.27 30.59 -12.67
CA ILE A 113 14.59 31.84 -12.36
C ILE A 113 15.18 32.38 -11.06
N ASP A 114 16.15 33.26 -11.24
CA ASP A 114 16.66 34.15 -10.20
C ASP A 114 15.57 35.16 -9.84
N SER A 115 15.15 35.18 -8.57
CA SER A 115 14.95 36.42 -7.79
C SER A 115 14.52 36.14 -6.35
N LYS A 116 15.35 36.68 -5.46
CA LYS A 116 15.29 36.83 -4.00
C LYS A 116 13.99 37.54 -3.46
N PRO A 117 13.80 37.68 -2.13
CA PRO A 117 12.76 37.03 -1.35
C PRO A 117 11.66 38.00 -0.86
N ALA A 118 10.41 37.55 -0.82
CA ALA A 118 9.38 38.20 -0.02
C ALA A 118 8.30 37.17 0.37
N VAL A 119 8.21 36.91 1.67
CA VAL A 119 6.99 36.62 2.48
C VAL A 119 5.93 35.75 1.77
N THR A 120 5.61 34.53 2.22
CA THR A 120 4.75 34.32 3.39
C THR A 120 4.59 32.80 3.59
N THR A 121 4.77 32.38 4.84
CA THR A 121 4.45 31.08 5.41
C THR A 121 3.05 30.61 4.96
N THR A 122 2.96 29.64 4.04
CA THR A 122 1.69 28.94 3.77
C THR A 122 1.76 27.59 4.44
N ALA A 123 1.09 27.48 5.58
CA ALA A 123 0.98 26.27 6.37
C ALA A 123 0.58 25.08 5.49
N GLU A 124 1.28 23.97 5.70
CA GLU A 124 1.01 22.67 5.13
C GLU A 124 -0.38 22.19 5.59
N GLN A 125 -1.44 22.54 4.86
CA GLN A 125 -2.81 22.16 5.19
C GLN A 125 -3.01 20.67 4.94
N THR A 126 -2.75 19.87 5.98
CA THR A 126 -3.07 18.44 6.04
C THR A 126 -4.58 18.26 6.12
N PRO A 127 -5.15 17.26 5.41
CA PRO A 127 -6.58 16.99 5.46
C PRO A 127 -6.92 16.49 6.87
N GLN A 128 -7.84 17.18 7.54
CA GLN A 128 -8.32 16.80 8.87
C GLN A 128 -9.62 16.03 8.70
N TRP A 129 -9.86 15.06 9.58
CA TRP A 129 -11.13 14.35 9.59
C TRP A 129 -11.65 14.21 11.00
N ARG A 130 -12.96 14.10 11.13
CA ARG A 130 -13.63 13.84 12.40
C ARG A 130 -14.87 13.00 12.18
N ARG A 131 -15.17 12.15 13.17
CA ARG A 131 -16.48 11.53 13.30
C ARG A 131 -17.41 12.55 13.95
N ASP A 132 -18.58 12.75 13.33
CA ASP A 132 -19.62 13.62 13.85
C ASP A 132 -20.79 12.77 14.34
N SER A 133 -21.57 13.30 15.28
CA SER A 133 -22.80 12.62 15.70
C SER A 133 -23.82 12.69 14.56
N PRO A 134 -24.60 11.62 14.28
CA PRO A 134 -25.61 11.67 13.25
C PRO A 134 -26.66 12.74 13.58
N GLY A 135 -26.73 13.79 12.75
CA GLY A 135 -27.65 14.91 12.94
C GLY A 135 -29.05 14.67 12.38
N GLU A 136 -29.23 13.61 11.58
CA GLU A 136 -30.47 13.29 10.87
C GLU A 136 -31.07 11.97 11.34
N LYS A 137 -32.41 11.90 11.42
CA LYS A 137 -33.11 10.67 11.78
C LYS A 137 -32.90 9.62 10.68
N GLY A 138 -32.28 8.50 11.04
CA GLY A 138 -32.04 7.38 10.14
C GLY A 138 -30.59 7.23 9.66
N VAL A 139 -29.70 8.16 10.00
CA VAL A 139 -28.26 8.03 9.75
C VAL A 139 -27.61 7.39 10.97
N LYS A 140 -26.89 6.28 10.78
CA LYS A 140 -26.17 5.55 11.82
C LYS A 140 -24.80 6.18 12.09
N GLY A 141 -24.13 6.72 11.08
CA GLY A 141 -22.81 7.33 11.22
C GLY A 141 -22.53 8.47 10.24
N ARG A 142 -21.65 9.38 10.67
CA ARG A 142 -21.21 10.52 9.86
C ARG A 142 -19.72 10.79 10.04
N ILE A 143 -19.00 10.90 8.94
CA ILE A 143 -17.59 11.30 8.89
C ILE A 143 -17.46 12.54 8.01
N ILE A 144 -16.70 13.51 8.51
CA ILE A 144 -16.40 14.75 7.81
C ILE A 144 -14.90 14.80 7.57
N VAL A 145 -14.50 14.90 6.31
CA VAL A 145 -13.11 15.06 5.88
C VAL A 145 -12.95 16.45 5.28
N GLU A 146 -12.06 17.26 5.84
CA GLU A 146 -11.68 18.57 5.33
C GLU A 146 -10.63 18.41 4.24
N VAL A 147 -10.96 18.85 3.03
CA VAL A 147 -10.15 18.70 1.82
C VAL A 147 -9.89 20.06 1.16
N PRO A 148 -9.17 20.98 1.83
CA PRO A 148 -9.09 22.39 1.41
C PRO A 148 -8.42 22.62 0.05
N LYS A 149 -7.65 21.65 -0.44
CA LYS A 149 -6.98 21.67 -1.76
C LYS A 149 -7.74 20.90 -2.84
N LEU A 150 -8.89 20.27 -2.55
CA LEU A 150 -9.70 19.61 -3.57
C LEU A 150 -10.39 20.64 -4.45
N THR A 151 -10.14 20.57 -5.75
CA THR A 151 -10.76 21.42 -6.78
C THR A 151 -11.59 20.56 -7.73
N ARG A 152 -12.41 21.19 -8.58
CA ARG A 152 -13.29 20.45 -9.50
C ARG A 152 -12.52 19.61 -10.52
N THR A 153 -11.33 20.04 -10.92
CA THR A 153 -10.45 19.28 -11.82
C THR A 153 -9.82 18.08 -11.11
N LEU A 154 -9.43 18.26 -9.85
CA LEU A 154 -8.87 17.18 -9.02
C LEU A 154 -9.93 16.17 -8.60
N HIS A 155 -11.19 16.60 -8.44
CA HIS A 155 -12.31 15.71 -8.09
C HIS A 155 -12.54 14.62 -9.16
N SER A 156 -12.42 14.95 -10.45
CA SER A 156 -12.50 13.91 -11.50
C SER A 156 -11.34 12.91 -11.47
N GLN A 157 -10.25 13.25 -10.80
CA GLN A 157 -9.05 12.41 -10.67
C GLN A 157 -9.00 11.72 -9.29
N SER A 158 -9.90 12.07 -8.37
CA SER A 158 -9.92 11.50 -7.04
C SER A 158 -10.68 10.18 -7.01
N THR A 159 -10.22 9.25 -6.18
CA THR A 159 -10.92 8.01 -5.85
C THR A 159 -11.34 8.05 -4.39
N LEU A 160 -12.53 7.52 -4.11
CA LEU A 160 -13.05 7.34 -2.76
C LEU A 160 -13.52 5.91 -2.63
N ASP A 161 -12.86 5.15 -1.77
CA ASP A 161 -13.21 3.78 -1.44
C ASP A 161 -13.77 3.74 -0.02
N ILE A 162 -14.97 3.19 0.11
CA ILE A 162 -15.65 3.02 1.39
C ILE A 162 -15.68 1.53 1.69
N GLU A 163 -15.06 1.16 2.79
CA GLU A 163 -15.04 -0.21 3.29
C GLU A 163 -15.71 -0.27 4.67
N PRO A 164 -16.08 -1.47 5.16
CA PRO A 164 -16.81 -1.57 6.42
C PRO A 164 -16.08 -0.95 7.61
N ASN A 165 -14.74 -0.97 7.61
CA ASN A 165 -13.89 -0.52 8.72
C ASN A 165 -12.92 0.61 8.35
N ARG A 166 -12.99 1.16 7.13
CA ARG A 166 -12.11 2.26 6.72
C ARG A 166 -12.67 3.07 5.55
N ILE A 167 -12.22 4.32 5.45
CA ILE A 167 -12.47 5.18 4.29
C ILE A 167 -11.13 5.57 3.69
N ILE A 168 -10.96 5.34 2.38
CA ILE A 168 -9.76 5.70 1.64
C ILE A 168 -10.11 6.80 0.65
N LEU A 169 -9.44 7.95 0.76
CA LEU A 169 -9.54 9.04 -0.21
C LEU A 169 -8.17 9.28 -0.83
N HIS A 170 -8.08 9.10 -2.14
CA HIS A 170 -6.86 9.37 -2.89
C HIS A 170 -7.10 10.45 -3.95
N ILE A 171 -6.31 11.51 -3.87
CA ILE A 171 -6.32 12.66 -4.78
C ILE A 171 -4.88 12.82 -5.29
N PRO A 172 -4.59 12.43 -6.55
CA PRO A 172 -3.23 12.42 -7.08
C PRO A 172 -2.49 13.75 -6.88
N GLY A 173 -1.31 13.69 -6.27
CA GLY A 173 -0.46 14.86 -6.01
C GLY A 173 -0.97 15.81 -4.93
N VAL A 174 -2.05 15.46 -4.21
CA VAL A 174 -2.65 16.33 -3.19
C VAL A 174 -2.87 15.62 -1.86
N TYR A 175 -3.65 14.53 -1.84
CA TYR A 175 -4.00 13.82 -0.60
C TYR A 175 -3.98 12.30 -0.81
N ALA A 176 -3.46 11.57 0.16
CA ALA A 176 -3.65 10.13 0.31
C ALA A 176 -4.07 9.89 1.77
N LEU A 177 -5.36 9.67 1.99
CA LEU A 177 -5.95 9.55 3.31
C LEU A 177 -6.51 8.15 3.50
N ASP A 178 -6.10 7.48 4.56
CA ASP A 178 -6.67 6.23 5.05
C ASP A 178 -7.22 6.48 6.46
N ILE A 179 -8.53 6.39 6.62
CA ILE A 179 -9.24 6.66 7.86
C ILE A 179 -9.65 5.30 8.47
N PRO A 180 -8.91 4.77 9.45
CA PRO A 180 -9.32 3.58 10.16
C PRO A 180 -10.54 3.90 11.06
N LEU A 181 -11.53 3.02 11.05
CA LEU A 181 -12.69 3.10 11.93
C LEU A 181 -12.52 2.04 13.00
N ASP A 182 -12.16 2.47 14.21
CA ASP A 182 -11.96 1.55 15.34
C ASP A 182 -13.24 0.78 15.66
N ASN A 183 -13.17 -0.55 15.57
CA ASN A 183 -14.22 -1.50 15.90
C ASN A 183 -14.33 -1.76 17.42
N SER A 184 -14.21 -0.71 18.23
CA SER A 184 -14.29 -0.81 19.69
C SER A 184 -15.73 -1.09 20.15
N GLY A 185 -16.21 -2.31 19.87
CA GLY A 185 -17.36 -2.95 20.50
C GLY A 185 -18.73 -2.34 20.18
N GLY A 186 -19.27 -2.67 18.99
CA GLY A 186 -20.71 -2.66 18.70
C GLY A 186 -21.13 -1.68 17.60
N ASP A 187 -21.89 -2.13 16.60
CA ASP A 187 -22.71 -1.36 15.62
C ASP A 187 -22.09 -0.22 14.79
N HIS A 188 -20.78 0.02 14.82
CA HIS A 188 -20.14 1.12 14.07
C HIS A 188 -19.57 0.73 12.70
N GLU A 189 -19.86 -0.48 12.22
CA GLU A 189 -19.46 -0.90 10.87
C GLU A 189 -20.21 -0.06 9.82
N ILE A 190 -19.50 0.43 8.81
CA ILE A 190 -20.13 1.13 7.70
C ILE A 190 -20.95 0.11 6.88
N ASP A 191 -22.26 0.35 6.76
CA ASP A 191 -23.05 -0.34 5.74
C ASP A 191 -22.70 0.27 4.38
N VAL A 192 -21.79 -0.39 3.66
CA VAL A 192 -21.28 0.07 2.37
C VAL A 192 -22.40 0.21 1.32
N ASN A 193 -23.51 -0.53 1.46
CA ASN A 193 -24.62 -0.48 0.51
C ASN A 193 -25.48 0.79 0.72
N GLU A 194 -25.62 1.19 1.99
CA GLU A 194 -26.38 2.39 2.39
C GLU A 194 -25.51 3.64 2.42
N ALA A 195 -24.18 3.49 2.48
CA ALA A 195 -23.23 4.59 2.52
C ALA A 195 -23.36 5.54 1.33
N ARG A 196 -23.29 6.84 1.62
CA ARG A 196 -23.28 7.93 0.65
C ARG A 196 -22.13 8.86 0.95
N ALA A 197 -21.52 9.38 -0.11
CA ALA A 197 -20.49 10.39 -0.01
C ALA A 197 -20.88 11.62 -0.81
N GLN A 198 -20.68 12.79 -0.22
CA GLN A 198 -20.96 14.07 -0.87
C GLN A 198 -19.80 15.03 -0.64
N TRP A 199 -19.27 15.58 -1.74
CA TRP A 199 -18.32 16.68 -1.67
C TRP A 199 -19.08 18.01 -1.66
N ILE A 200 -19.00 18.72 -0.54
CA ILE A 200 -19.53 20.07 -0.34
C ILE A 200 -18.43 21.05 -0.74
N VAL A 201 -18.52 21.55 -1.98
CA VAL A 201 -17.48 22.37 -2.62
C VAL A 201 -17.25 23.70 -1.87
N GLU A 202 -18.34 24.36 -1.46
CA GLU A 202 -18.27 25.65 -0.75
C GLU A 202 -17.50 25.54 0.57
N ASP A 203 -17.75 24.48 1.32
CA ASP A 203 -17.11 24.23 2.63
C ASP A 203 -15.79 23.46 2.52
N LYS A 204 -15.43 23.01 1.31
CA LYS A 204 -14.28 22.14 1.05
C LYS A 204 -14.27 20.88 1.93
N LYS A 205 -15.44 20.26 2.09
CA LYS A 205 -15.64 19.09 2.94
C LYS A 205 -16.18 17.91 2.14
N LEU A 206 -15.62 16.74 2.36
CA LEU A 206 -16.20 15.47 1.94
C LEU A 206 -16.94 14.89 3.14
N VAL A 207 -18.23 14.65 2.99
CA VAL A 207 -19.09 14.08 4.03
C VAL A 207 -19.48 12.67 3.62
N VAL A 208 -19.23 11.71 4.49
CA VAL A 208 -19.64 10.30 4.32
C VAL A 208 -20.66 9.96 5.39
N THR A 209 -21.80 9.41 5.00
CA THR A 209 -22.93 9.04 5.87
C THR A 209 -23.43 7.64 5.53
N TRP A 210 -23.83 6.87 6.54
CA TRP A 210 -24.45 5.55 6.42
C TRP A 210 -25.41 5.31 7.59
#